data_AF-A0A7K2Z3X9-F1
#
_entry.id   AF-A0A7K2Z3X9-F1
#
_cell.length_a   1.000
_cell.length_b   1.000
_cell.length_c   1.000
_cell.angle_alpha   90.00
_cell.angle_beta   90.00
_cell.angle_gamma   90.00
#
_symmetry.space_group_name_H-M   'P 1'
#
loop_
_entity.id
_entity.type
_entity.pdbx_description
1 polymer ?
#
loop_
_entity_poly.entity_id
_entity_poly.type
_entity_poly.pdbx_seq_one_letter_code
_entity_poly.pdbx_strand_id
1 'polypeptide(L)'
;MRVTKAALTPFLAAALTLGLLTIWATTGRAGTPAKLSVTDGRVHLPTNPDATSAYFTIRNTGGSNDELVSVSTPVTTDVMLSFHTYTGYAGRMWMTEALPIPAHGLLGMTASGSNIMLGLPKTELRAGDHVTFTLRFRHSAPVTATAVVVAPGTWAPSGRT
;
A
#
# COMPACT_ATOMS: atom_id res chain seq x y z
N MET A 1 3.89 -45.28 -46.12
CA MET A 1 3.20 -44.16 -45.44
C MET A 1 3.96 -43.84 -44.15
N ARG A 2 4.80 -42.79 -44.16
CA ARG A 2 5.64 -42.35 -43.03
C ARG A 2 5.03 -41.08 -42.44
N VAL A 3 3.99 -41.20 -41.61
CA VAL A 3 3.34 -40.02 -40.99
C VAL A 3 3.52 -39.99 -39.46
N THR A 4 4.09 -41.03 -38.86
CA THR A 4 4.15 -41.15 -37.40
C THR A 4 5.31 -40.39 -36.74
N LYS A 5 6.39 -40.05 -37.45
CA LYS A 5 7.56 -39.36 -36.86
C LYS A 5 7.46 -37.83 -36.81
N ALA A 6 6.58 -37.21 -37.59
CA ALA A 6 6.54 -35.75 -37.74
C ALA A 6 5.77 -35.04 -36.61
N ALA A 7 4.85 -35.74 -35.93
CA ALA A 7 4.06 -35.16 -34.85
C ALA A 7 4.66 -35.39 -33.45
N LEU A 8 5.53 -36.38 -33.26
CA LEU A 8 6.12 -36.71 -31.95
C LEU A 8 7.05 -35.61 -31.40
N THR A 9 7.76 -34.92 -32.29
CA THR A 9 8.75 -33.90 -31.94
C THR A 9 8.14 -32.66 -31.26
N PRO A 10 7.04 -32.05 -31.77
CA PRO A 10 6.40 -30.93 -31.07
C PRO A 10 5.76 -31.33 -29.73
N PHE A 11 5.23 -32.55 -29.59
CA PHE A 11 4.67 -33.02 -28.32
C PHE A 11 5.75 -33.21 -27.24
N LEU A 12 6.92 -33.77 -27.60
CA LEU A 12 8.03 -33.89 -26.66
C LEU A 12 8.58 -32.52 -26.23
N ALA A 13 8.71 -31.58 -27.17
CA ALA A 13 9.18 -30.23 -26.86
C ALA A 13 8.20 -29.49 -25.92
N ALA A 14 6.89 -29.59 -26.18
CA ALA A 14 5.87 -29.02 -25.31
C ALA A 14 5.83 -29.65 -23.91
N ALA A 15 6.01 -30.97 -23.81
CA ALA A 15 6.08 -31.66 -22.53
C ALA A 15 7.32 -31.27 -21.72
N LEU A 16 8.48 -31.12 -22.38
CA LEU A 16 9.71 -30.65 -21.74
C LEU A 16 9.60 -29.20 -21.26
N THR A 17 9.03 -28.30 -22.07
CA THR A 17 8.84 -26.90 -21.66
C THR A 17 7.85 -26.79 -20.50
N LEU A 18 6.74 -27.53 -20.52
CA LEU A 18 5.83 -27.60 -19.36
C LEU A 18 6.54 -28.15 -18.13
N GLY A 19 7.33 -29.24 -18.26
CA GLY A 19 8.08 -29.83 -17.16
C GLY A 19 9.05 -28.83 -16.50
N LEU A 20 9.84 -28.13 -17.32
CA LEU A 20 10.74 -27.08 -16.85
C LEU A 20 10.00 -25.91 -16.20
N LEU A 21 8.89 -25.45 -16.78
CA LEU A 21 8.09 -24.36 -16.23
C LEU A 21 7.46 -24.75 -14.89
N THR A 22 7.01 -26.00 -14.75
CA THR A 22 6.42 -26.53 -13.51
C THR A 22 7.48 -26.62 -12.41
N ILE A 23 8.70 -27.08 -12.72
CA ILE A 23 9.83 -27.10 -11.78
C ILE A 23 10.22 -25.68 -11.37
N TRP A 24 10.23 -24.73 -12.32
CA TRP A 24 10.54 -23.32 -12.03
C TRP A 24 9.47 -22.62 -11.18
N ALA A 25 8.19 -22.89 -11.43
CA ALA A 25 7.08 -22.34 -10.64
C ALA A 25 7.05 -22.93 -9.21
N THR A 26 7.25 -24.25 -9.07
CA THR A 26 7.25 -24.94 -7.77
C THR A 26 8.46 -24.60 -6.90
N THR A 27 9.58 -24.20 -7.50
CA THR A 27 10.76 -23.69 -6.77
C THR A 27 10.61 -22.23 -6.29
N GLY A 28 9.43 -21.61 -6.46
CA GLY A 28 9.12 -20.27 -5.94
C GLY A 28 9.76 -19.12 -6.72
N ARG A 29 10.37 -19.40 -7.88
CA ARG A 29 10.98 -18.39 -8.76
C ARG A 29 9.96 -17.61 -9.57
N ALA A 30 8.70 -18.04 -9.60
CA ALA A 30 7.57 -17.33 -10.23
C ALA A 30 7.10 -16.07 -9.45
N GLY A 31 7.74 -15.73 -8.32
CA GLY A 31 7.31 -14.65 -7.43
C GLY A 31 6.15 -15.11 -6.53
N THR A 32 5.99 -14.45 -5.38
CA THR A 32 4.84 -14.69 -4.50
C THR A 32 3.89 -13.49 -4.58
N PRO A 33 2.58 -13.69 -4.38
CA PRO A 33 1.63 -12.57 -4.29
C PRO A 33 2.07 -11.55 -3.23
N ALA A 34 1.61 -10.30 -3.35
CA ALA A 34 1.83 -9.30 -2.32
C ALA A 34 1.31 -9.80 -0.96
N LYS A 35 2.07 -9.51 0.10
CA LYS A 35 1.72 -9.87 1.48
C LYS A 35 1.84 -8.63 2.33
N LEU A 36 0.72 -7.94 2.48
CA LEU A 36 0.65 -6.62 3.07
C LEU A 36 0.35 -6.70 4.57
N SER A 37 1.02 -5.84 5.34
CA SER A 37 0.73 -5.59 6.75
C SER A 37 0.68 -4.09 6.97
N VAL A 38 -0.34 -3.64 7.72
CA VAL A 38 -0.59 -2.22 8.00
C VAL A 38 -0.36 -1.98 9.49
N THR A 39 0.48 -1.01 9.81
CA THR A 39 0.96 -0.72 11.17
C THR A 39 1.10 0.79 11.38
N ASP A 40 1.41 1.20 12.60
CA ASP A 40 1.69 2.60 12.97
C ASP A 40 0.61 3.62 12.58
N GLY A 41 -0.66 3.19 12.57
CA GLY A 41 -1.79 4.04 12.21
C GLY A 41 -1.91 5.24 13.13
N ARG A 42 -1.96 6.44 12.55
CA ARG A 42 -2.12 7.70 13.31
C ARG A 42 -3.00 8.68 12.57
N VAL A 43 -3.74 9.47 13.33
CA VAL A 43 -4.51 10.61 12.82
C VAL A 43 -4.04 11.85 13.56
N HIS A 44 -3.72 12.92 12.87
CA HIS A 44 -3.44 14.18 13.55
C HIS A 44 -4.73 14.83 14.02
N LEU A 45 -4.68 15.50 15.17
CA LEU A 45 -5.74 16.44 15.54
C LEU A 45 -5.86 17.52 14.45
N PRO A 46 -7.09 17.88 14.03
CA PRO A 46 -7.30 18.96 13.09
C PRO A 46 -6.69 20.27 13.62
N THR A 47 -5.79 20.87 12.84
CA THR A 47 -5.19 22.20 13.15
C THR A 47 -5.81 23.33 12.37
N ASN A 48 -6.65 23.00 11.37
CA ASN A 48 -7.40 23.95 10.56
C ASN A 48 -8.85 23.42 10.44
N PRO A 49 -9.80 24.27 10.04
CA PRO A 49 -11.22 23.89 10.00
C PRO A 49 -11.59 22.99 8.81
N ASP A 50 -10.67 22.76 7.87
CA ASP A 50 -11.01 22.16 6.58
C ASP A 50 -10.64 20.67 6.52
N ALA A 51 -9.45 20.31 7.02
CA ALA A 51 -8.92 18.96 6.87
C ALA A 51 -7.90 18.58 7.97
N THR A 52 -7.73 17.27 8.12
CA THR A 52 -6.62 16.67 8.87
C THR A 52 -5.93 15.60 8.03
N SER A 53 -4.89 14.97 8.59
CA SER A 53 -4.12 13.92 7.92
C SER A 53 -4.03 12.67 8.78
N ALA A 54 -4.07 11.52 8.11
CA ALA A 54 -3.77 10.22 8.66
C ALA A 54 -2.55 9.60 7.97
N TYR A 55 -1.86 8.74 8.72
CA TYR A 55 -0.60 8.12 8.32
C TYR A 55 -0.61 6.64 8.73
N PHE A 56 -0.03 5.81 7.87
CA PHE A 56 0.20 4.39 8.13
C PHE A 56 1.56 3.97 7.58
N THR A 57 2.10 2.91 8.17
CA THR A 57 3.20 2.15 7.60
C THR A 57 2.63 0.88 6.97
N ILE A 58 2.85 0.69 5.68
CA ILE A 58 2.42 -0.49 4.95
C ILE A 58 3.64 -1.26 4.45
N ARG A 59 3.85 -2.47 4.96
CA ARG A 59 4.97 -3.33 4.57
C ARG A 59 4.48 -4.45 3.67
N ASN A 60 5.16 -4.65 2.55
CA ASN A 60 4.94 -5.76 1.64
C ASN A 60 6.08 -6.78 1.77
N THR A 61 5.76 -7.97 2.28
CA THR A 61 6.74 -9.07 2.39
C THR A 61 6.67 -10.05 1.21
N GLY A 62 5.70 -9.86 0.31
CA GLY A 62 5.49 -10.67 -0.89
C GLY A 62 6.41 -10.25 -2.04
N GLY A 63 6.44 -11.10 -3.06
CA GLY A 63 7.28 -10.94 -4.26
C GLY A 63 6.63 -10.17 -5.41
N SER A 64 5.43 -9.64 -5.21
CA SER A 64 4.71 -8.83 -6.20
C SER A 64 4.43 -7.44 -5.65
N ASN A 65 4.46 -6.42 -6.52
CA ASN A 65 4.06 -5.06 -6.17
C ASN A 65 2.55 -4.99 -5.91
N ASP A 66 2.13 -3.98 -5.15
CA ASP A 66 0.73 -3.58 -5.01
C ASP A 66 0.62 -2.05 -4.93
N GLU A 67 -0.61 -1.54 -4.87
CA GLU A 67 -0.90 -0.12 -4.78
C GLU A 67 -2.04 0.09 -3.78
N LEU A 68 -1.90 1.07 -2.88
CA LEU A 68 -3.03 1.57 -2.10
C LEU A 68 -3.82 2.52 -2.99
N VAL A 69 -5.09 2.20 -3.26
CA VAL A 69 -5.92 2.95 -4.21
C VAL A 69 -7.09 3.68 -3.54
N SER A 70 -7.45 3.28 -2.32
CA SER A 70 -8.56 3.91 -1.60
C SER A 70 -8.45 3.65 -0.11
N VAL A 71 -8.93 4.60 0.69
CA VAL A 71 -9.09 4.47 2.13
C VAL A 71 -10.48 4.96 2.51
N SER A 72 -11.12 4.28 3.46
CA SER A 72 -12.41 4.70 4.02
C SER A 72 -12.38 4.65 5.55
N THR A 73 -13.16 5.52 6.18
CA THR A 73 -13.31 5.59 7.64
C THR A 73 -14.72 6.08 8.00
N PRO A 74 -15.29 5.71 9.15
CA PRO A 74 -16.61 6.22 9.55
C PRO A 74 -16.60 7.71 9.98
N VAL A 75 -15.43 8.31 10.24
CA VAL A 75 -15.36 9.68 10.81
C VAL A 75 -15.62 10.79 9.77
N THR A 76 -15.37 10.51 8.49
CA THR A 76 -15.59 11.43 7.37
C THR A 76 -15.82 10.66 6.08
N THR A 77 -16.58 11.26 5.15
CA THR A 77 -16.77 10.74 3.79
C THR A 77 -15.76 11.29 2.80
N ASP A 78 -15.06 12.36 3.17
CA ASP A 78 -14.05 13.00 2.33
C ASP A 78 -12.67 12.47 2.70
N VAL A 79 -12.17 11.53 1.89
CA VAL A 79 -10.89 10.85 2.09
C VAL A 79 -10.15 10.82 0.78
N MET A 80 -8.93 11.34 0.77
CA MET A 80 -8.11 11.38 -0.44
C MET A 80 -6.66 10.97 -0.16
N LEU A 81 -6.02 10.34 -1.13
CA LEU A 81 -4.59 10.04 -1.07
C LEU A 81 -3.79 11.23 -1.60
N SER A 82 -2.73 11.58 -0.90
CA SER A 82 -1.87 12.71 -1.26
C SER A 82 -0.40 12.33 -1.19
N PHE A 83 0.41 12.98 -2.03
CA PHE A 83 1.86 12.93 -1.98
C PHE A 83 2.45 14.33 -2.05
N HIS A 84 3.44 14.60 -1.21
CA HIS A 84 4.13 15.88 -1.11
C HIS A 84 5.46 15.79 -1.83
N THR A 85 5.72 16.77 -2.69
CA THR A 85 7.03 16.97 -3.32
C THR A 85 7.56 18.33 -2.90
N TYR A 86 8.80 18.37 -2.43
CA TYR A 86 9.47 19.62 -2.06
C TYR A 86 10.50 19.97 -3.13
N THR A 87 10.40 21.18 -3.68
CA THR A 87 11.42 21.75 -4.57
C THR A 87 12.02 22.97 -3.88
N GLY A 88 13.17 22.79 -3.24
CA GLY A 88 13.78 23.81 -2.37
C GLY A 88 12.96 24.04 -1.10
N TYR A 89 12.60 25.30 -0.82
CA TYR A 89 11.75 25.66 0.34
C TYR A 89 10.24 25.63 0.02
N ALA A 90 9.86 25.38 -1.23
CA ALA A 90 8.46 25.28 -1.64
C ALA A 90 7.99 23.82 -1.58
N GLY A 91 7.05 23.53 -0.67
CA GLY A 91 6.32 22.27 -0.66
C GLY A 91 5.10 22.35 -1.58
N ARG A 92 4.91 21.37 -2.45
CA ARG A 92 3.66 21.16 -3.20
C ARG A 92 3.03 19.83 -2.80
N MET A 93 1.74 19.88 -2.53
CA MET A 93 0.90 18.72 -2.31
C MET A 93 0.16 18.37 -3.59
N TRP A 94 0.16 17.08 -3.93
CA TRP A 94 -0.52 16.53 -5.09
C TRP A 94 -1.50 15.46 -4.64
N MET A 95 -2.72 15.52 -5.14
CA MET A 95 -3.67 14.41 -5.00
C MET A 95 -3.24 13.31 -5.95
N THR A 96 -3.24 12.07 -5.45
CA THR A 96 -2.88 10.89 -6.25
C THR A 96 -4.01 9.88 -6.19
N GLU A 97 -4.19 9.14 -7.27
CA GLU A 97 -5.17 8.04 -7.33
C GLU A 97 -4.65 6.78 -6.63
N ALA A 98 -3.32 6.65 -6.53
CA ALA A 98 -2.69 5.48 -5.94
C ALA A 98 -1.35 5.81 -5.28
N LEU A 99 -0.96 4.98 -4.30
CA LEU A 99 0.37 4.98 -3.69
C LEU A 99 1.03 3.60 -3.89
N PRO A 100 2.20 3.54 -4.56
CA PRO A 100 2.84 2.26 -4.86
C PRO A 100 3.46 1.62 -3.62
N ILE A 101 3.41 0.29 -3.58
CA ILE A 101 3.99 -0.55 -2.53
C ILE A 101 4.82 -1.65 -3.22
N PRO A 102 6.14 -1.43 -3.38
CA PRO A 102 7.01 -2.39 -4.06
C PRO A 102 7.03 -3.76 -3.37
N ALA A 103 7.27 -4.82 -4.13
CA ALA A 103 7.60 -6.14 -3.62
C ALA A 103 8.78 -6.04 -2.63
N HIS A 104 8.69 -6.76 -1.51
CA HIS A 104 9.67 -6.70 -0.42
C HIS A 104 9.94 -5.28 0.13
N GLY A 105 9.06 -4.32 -0.17
CA GLY A 105 9.22 -2.90 0.15
C GLY A 105 8.30 -2.41 1.26
N LEU A 106 8.30 -1.09 1.42
CA LEU A 106 7.53 -0.39 2.43
C LEU A 106 7.03 0.95 1.88
N LEU A 107 5.75 1.25 2.15
CA LEU A 107 5.17 2.57 2.01
C LEU A 107 5.02 3.17 3.41
N GLY A 108 5.89 4.12 3.74
CA GLY A 108 5.85 4.86 5.00
C GLY A 108 5.25 6.25 4.76
N MET A 109 4.03 6.46 5.24
CA MET A 109 3.38 7.77 5.14
C MET A 109 3.98 8.75 6.14
N THR A 110 4.20 10.00 5.72
CA THR A 110 4.75 11.06 6.55
C THR A 110 4.17 12.41 6.15
N ALA A 111 4.24 13.40 7.06
CA ALA A 111 3.75 14.76 6.78
C ALA A 111 4.45 15.44 5.60
N SER A 112 5.66 14.99 5.22
CA SER A 112 6.45 15.52 4.12
C SER A 112 6.53 14.59 2.90
N GLY A 113 5.82 13.46 2.93
CA GLY A 113 5.83 12.46 1.86
C GLY A 113 4.39 12.16 1.43
N SER A 114 3.98 10.90 1.47
CA SER A 114 2.57 10.53 1.30
C SER A 114 1.79 10.61 2.60
N ASN A 115 0.51 10.95 2.50
CA ASN A 115 -0.45 10.89 3.60
C ASN A 115 -1.87 10.65 3.07
N ILE A 116 -2.79 10.35 3.98
CA ILE A 116 -4.23 10.31 3.70
C ILE A 116 -4.81 11.61 4.22
N MET A 117 -5.36 12.41 3.32
CA MET A 117 -6.12 13.59 3.68
C MET A 117 -7.53 13.18 4.10
N LEU A 118 -7.99 13.74 5.20
CA LEU A 118 -9.33 13.57 5.72
C LEU A 118 -9.98 14.94 5.79
N GLY A 119 -11.11 15.13 5.10
CA GLY A 119 -11.96 16.29 5.36
C GLY A 119 -12.44 16.28 6.81
N LEU A 120 -12.83 17.44 7.35
CA LEU A 120 -13.12 17.60 8.77
C LEU A 120 -14.07 16.49 9.30
N PRO A 121 -13.68 15.75 10.35
CA PRO A 121 -14.52 14.75 10.98
C PRO A 121 -15.83 15.36 11.50
N LYS A 122 -16.95 14.63 11.34
CA LYS A 122 -18.25 15.07 11.87
C LYS A 122 -18.33 15.02 13.40
N THR A 123 -17.45 14.24 14.01
CA THR A 123 -17.33 14.07 15.46
C THR A 123 -16.00 14.65 15.90
N GLU A 124 -16.00 15.37 17.02
CA GLU A 124 -14.78 15.89 17.63
C GLU A 124 -13.82 14.74 17.97
N LEU A 125 -12.60 14.79 17.42
CA LEU A 125 -11.52 13.85 17.75
C LEU A 125 -10.70 14.37 18.92
N ARG A 126 -10.34 13.50 19.86
CA ARG A 126 -9.51 13.80 21.02
C ARG A 126 -8.21 13.01 20.95
N ALA A 127 -7.14 13.58 21.50
CA ALA A 127 -5.87 12.86 21.59
C ALA A 127 -6.05 11.54 22.37
N GLY A 128 -5.54 10.44 21.80
CA GLY A 128 -5.71 9.09 22.33
C GLY A 128 -6.91 8.32 21.76
N ASP A 129 -7.82 8.98 21.03
CA ASP A 129 -8.94 8.28 20.38
C ASP A 129 -8.45 7.30 19.33
N HIS A 130 -9.21 6.22 19.12
CA HIS A 130 -8.93 5.21 18.11
C HIS A 130 -9.92 5.34 16.96
N VAL A 131 -9.39 5.53 15.75
CA VAL A 131 -10.18 5.62 14.52
C VAL A 131 -9.88 4.42 13.64
N THR A 132 -10.93 3.72 13.22
CA THR A 132 -10.81 2.58 12.31
C THR A 132 -10.76 3.05 10.86
N PHE A 133 -9.88 2.43 10.07
CA PHE A 133 -9.72 2.65 8.64
C PHE A 133 -9.79 1.33 7.90
N THR A 134 -10.36 1.36 6.71
CA THR A 134 -10.26 0.26 5.74
C THR A 134 -9.44 0.71 4.55
N LEU A 135 -8.26 0.11 4.40
CA LEU A 135 -7.32 0.37 3.32
C LEU A 135 -7.58 -0.63 2.20
N ARG A 136 -7.81 -0.13 0.98
CA ARG A 136 -8.10 -0.94 -0.21
C ARG A 136 -6.92 -0.90 -1.17
N PHE A 137 -6.48 -2.09 -1.53
CA PHE A 137 -5.37 -2.28 -2.45
C PHE A 137 -5.87 -2.71 -3.81
N ARG A 138 -5.05 -2.50 -4.84
CA ARG A 138 -5.39 -2.83 -6.21
C ARG A 138 -5.52 -4.33 -6.43
N HIS A 139 -4.64 -5.12 -5.79
CA HIS A 139 -4.57 -6.56 -5.99
C HIS A 139 -4.83 -7.35 -4.70
N SER A 140 -4.37 -6.86 -3.55
CA SER A 140 -4.59 -7.52 -2.26
C SER A 140 -5.98 -7.27 -1.69
N ALA A 141 -6.42 -8.16 -0.80
CA ALA A 141 -7.64 -7.96 -0.03
C ALA A 141 -7.56 -6.68 0.83
N PRO A 142 -8.69 -6.00 1.09
CA PRO A 142 -8.71 -4.84 1.98
C PRO A 142 -8.22 -5.19 3.39
N VAL A 143 -7.51 -4.26 4.02
CA VAL A 143 -7.03 -4.39 5.40
C VAL A 143 -7.71 -3.36 6.29
N THR A 144 -8.29 -3.83 7.39
CA THR A 144 -8.79 -2.94 8.45
C THR A 144 -7.67 -2.67 9.44
N ALA A 145 -7.39 -1.39 9.69
CA ALA A 145 -6.36 -0.94 10.61
C ALA A 145 -6.93 0.11 11.56
N THR A 146 -6.38 0.16 12.78
CA THR A 146 -6.71 1.20 13.77
C THR A 146 -5.62 2.25 13.77
N ALA A 147 -6.02 3.52 13.88
CA ALA A 147 -5.12 4.63 14.03
C ALA A 147 -5.40 5.40 15.32
N VAL A 148 -4.35 5.81 16.02
CA VAL A 148 -4.45 6.61 17.24
C VAL A 148 -4.41 8.10 16.90
N VAL A 149 -5.31 8.88 17.48
CA VAL A 149 -5.33 10.33 17.32
C VAL A 149 -4.22 10.96 18.16
N VAL A 150 -3.37 11.79 17.54
CA VAL A 150 -2.21 12.41 18.18
C VAL A 150 -2.12 13.90 17.85
N ALA A 151 -1.49 14.69 18.72
CA ALA A 151 -1.21 16.09 18.42
C ALA A 151 -0.10 16.19 17.34
N PRO A 152 -0.23 17.09 16.35
CA PRO A 152 0.82 17.31 15.36
C PRO A 152 2.16 17.67 16.01
N GLY A 153 3.27 17.18 15.45
CA GLY A 153 4.63 17.50 15.93
C GLY A 153 5.13 16.69 17.13
N THR A 154 4.31 15.79 17.69
CA THR A 154 4.71 14.95 18.85
C THR A 154 5.53 13.71 18.51
N TRP A 155 5.97 13.53 17.26
CA TRP A 155 6.73 12.34 16.84
C TRP A 155 7.91 12.63 15.91
N ALA A 156 9.08 12.11 16.28
CA ALA A 156 10.23 11.90 15.39
C ALA A 156 10.27 10.42 14.98
N PRO A 157 10.46 10.08 13.68
CA PRO A 157 10.63 8.68 13.28
C PRO A 157 11.83 8.07 13.99
N SER A 158 11.60 7.00 14.76
CA SER A 158 12.65 6.17 15.33
C SER A 158 13.40 5.48 14.19
N GLY A 159 14.48 6.09 13.72
CA GLY A 159 15.26 5.53 12.61
C GLY A 159 16.34 6.42 12.04
N ARG A 160 17.12 7.09 12.89
CA ARG A 160 18.42 7.65 12.48
C ARG A 160 19.50 7.15 13.43
N THR A 161 20.02 5.96 13.14
CA THR A 161 21.34 5.48 13.54
C THR A 161 21.89 4.65 12.39
#